data_AF-A0A521EKJ1-F1
#
_entry.id   AF-A0A521EKJ1-F1
#
_cell.length_a   1.000
_cell.length_b   1.000
_cell.length_c   1.000
_cell.angle_alpha   90.00
_cell.angle_beta   90.00
_cell.angle_gamma   90.00
#
_symmetry.space_group_name_H-M   'P 1'
#
loop_
_entity.id
_entity.type
_entity.pdbx_description
1 polymer ?
#
loop_
_entity_poly.entity_id
_entity_poly.type
_entity_poly.pdbx_seq_one_letter_code
_entity_poly.pdbx_strand_id
1 'polypeptide(L)' 'MNFFKIKTSWSNAEFIPIKLCMASIYILIGSYFHEFFENYYPILIVIFAVTVIWFVYQWLKKMKSENSSKI' A
#
# COMPACT_ATOMS: atom_id res chain seq x y z
N MET A 1 12.63 -1.83 -21.21
CA MET A 1 11.71 -1.12 -20.30
C MET A 1 11.64 -1.92 -19.00
N ASN A 2 11.99 -1.33 -17.85
CA ASN A 2 11.90 -2.02 -16.57
C ASN A 2 10.49 -1.79 -15.99
N PHE A 3 9.64 -2.82 -16.00
CA PHE A 3 8.23 -2.76 -15.58
C PHE A 3 8.08 -2.11 -14.19
N PHE A 4 9.03 -2.37 -13.29
CA PHE A 4 9.07 -1.85 -11.92
C PHE A 4 9.41 -0.35 -11.79
N LYS A 5 9.78 0.32 -12.88
CA LYS A 5 10.11 1.77 -12.87
C LYS A 5 9.06 2.63 -13.59
N ILE A 6 7.96 2.04 -14.05
CA ILE A 6 6.91 2.77 -14.76
C ILE A 6 6.13 3.61 -13.74
N LYS A 7 6.26 4.93 -13.83
CA LYS A 7 5.41 5.86 -13.07
C LYS A 7 4.06 5.91 -13.76
N THR A 8 3.00 5.48 -13.08
CA THR A 8 1.64 5.68 -13.60
C THR A 8 1.27 7.15 -13.39
N SER A 9 0.78 7.83 -14.44
CA SER A 9 0.40 9.25 -14.40
C SER A 9 -1.04 9.48 -13.91
N TRP A 10 -1.62 8.50 -13.21
CA TRP A 10 -3.04 8.49 -12.87
C TRP A 10 -3.30 9.54 -11.80
N SER A 11 -4.36 10.31 -11.98
CA SER A 11 -4.83 11.22 -10.94
C SER A 11 -5.34 10.41 -9.74
N ASN A 12 -5.33 11.01 -8.54
CA ASN A 12 -5.78 10.33 -7.32
C ASN A 12 -7.24 9.82 -7.41
N ALA A 13 -8.08 10.47 -8.22
CA ALA A 13 -9.47 10.09 -8.44
C ALA A 13 -9.60 8.84 -9.30
N GLU A 14 -8.80 8.71 -10.37
CA GLU A 14 -8.80 7.54 -11.24
C GLU A 14 -8.24 6.29 -10.55
N PHE A 15 -7.55 6.45 -9.43
CA PHE A 15 -7.03 5.35 -8.62
C PHE A 15 -8.07 4.77 -7.64
N ILE A 16 -9.23 5.41 -7.47
CA ILE A 16 -10.30 4.97 -6.55
C ILE A 16 -10.87 3.60 -6.95
N PRO A 17 -11.22 3.31 -8.23
CA PRO A 17 -11.75 2.02 -8.63
C PRO A 17 -10.78 0.87 -8.38
N ILE A 18 -9.48 1.10 -8.60
CA ILE A 18 -8.42 0.10 -8.35
C ILE A 18 -8.31 -0.19 -6.85
N LYS A 19 -8.33 0.85 -6.00
CA LYS A 19 -8.34 0.68 -4.53
C LYS A 19 -9.55 -0.11 -4.07
N LEU A 20 -10.73 0.20 -4.61
CA LEU A 20 -11.96 -0.51 -4.26
C LEU A 20 -11.89 -1.98 -4.70
N CYS A 21 -11.40 -2.26 -5.91
CA CYS A 21 -11.21 -3.61 -6.42
C CYS A 21 -10.27 -4.43 -5.52
N MET A 22 -9.11 -3.87 -5.16
CA MET A 22 -8.16 -4.52 -4.25
C MET A 22 -8.74 -4.73 -2.85
N ALA A 23 -9.43 -3.72 -2.29
CA ALA A 23 -10.08 -3.85 -0.99
C ALA A 23 -11.12 -4.98 -0.99
N SER A 24 -11.95 -5.06 -2.03
CA SER A 24 -12.97 -6.11 -2.18
C SER A 24 -12.37 -7.51 -2.20
N ILE A 25 -11.30 -7.75 -2.98
CA ILE A 25 -10.70 -9.09 -3.04
C ILE A 25 -9.99 -9.46 -1.73
N TYR A 26 -9.36 -8.50 -1.04
CA TYR A 26 -8.74 -8.77 0.27
C TYR A 26 -9.76 -9.12 1.34
N ILE A 27 -10.90 -8.41 1.38
CA ILE A 27 -12.01 -8.75 2.28
C ILE A 27 -12.57 -10.13 1.94
N LEU A 28 -12.79 -10.42 0.67
CA LEU A 28 -13.32 -11.71 0.22
C LEU A 28 -12.40 -12.86 0.66
N ILE A 29 -11.10 -12.77 0.38
CA ILE A 29 -10.11 -13.78 0.79
C ILE A 29 -10.07 -13.92 2.32
N GLY A 30 -10.02 -12.81 3.06
CA GLY A 30 -9.99 -12.83 4.52
C GLY A 30 -11.26 -13.43 5.15
N SER A 31 -12.42 -13.18 4.54
CA SER A 31 -13.70 -13.75 4.99
C SER A 31 -13.84 -15.23 4.68
N TYR A 32 -13.33 -15.69 3.54
CA TYR A 32 -13.46 -17.08 3.11
C TYR A 32 -12.45 -18.00 3.82
N PHE A 33 -11.23 -17.51 4.07
CA PHE A 33 -10.14 -18.28 4.68
C PHE A 33 -9.83 -17.84 6.12
N HIS A 34 -10.83 -17.34 6.86
CA HIS A 34 -10.62 -16.74 8.18
C HIS A 34 -9.85 -17.66 9.14
N GLU A 35 -10.29 -18.93 9.28
CA GLU A 35 -9.66 -19.93 10.14
C GLU A 35 -8.19 -20.22 9.77
N PHE A 36 -7.87 -20.16 8.47
CA PHE A 36 -6.49 -20.32 8.01
C PHE A 36 -5.63 -19.14 8.45
N PHE A 37 -6.13 -17.91 8.33
CA PHE A 37 -5.36 -16.71 8.64
C PHE A 37 -5.27 -16.40 10.14
N GLU A 38 -6.18 -16.89 10.97
CA GLU A 38 -6.22 -16.64 12.42
C GLU A 38 -4.86 -16.95 13.10
N ASN A 39 -4.26 -18.10 12.76
CA ASN A 39 -2.97 -18.53 13.29
C ASN A 39 -1.80 -17.60 12.89
N TYR A 40 -1.97 -16.79 11.84
CA TYR A 40 -0.95 -15.89 11.30
C TYR A 40 -1.17 -14.42 11.67
N TYR A 41 -2.25 -14.08 12.38
CA TYR A 41 -2.55 -12.70 12.77
C TYR A 41 -1.39 -11.98 13.47
N PRO A 42 -0.68 -12.58 14.45
CA PRO A 42 0.44 -11.90 15.08
C PRO A 42 1.53 -11.51 14.08
N ILE A 43 1.88 -12.42 13.17
CA ILE A 43 2.90 -12.19 12.13
C ILE A 43 2.43 -11.13 11.12
N LEU A 44 1.19 -11.23 10.66
CA LEU A 44 0.59 -10.28 9.72
C LEU A 44 0.53 -8.86 10.31
N ILE A 45 0.20 -8.73 11.60
CA ILE A 45 0.17 -7.44 12.31
C ILE A 45 1.58 -6.84 12.40
N VAL A 46 2.59 -7.64 12.71
CA VAL A 46 3.99 -7.17 12.75
C VAL A 46 4.43 -6.67 11.37
N ILE A 47 4.15 -7.43 10.31
CA ILE A 47 4.46 -7.03 8.93
C ILE A 47 3.73 -5.72 8.59
N PHE A 48 2.46 -5.62 8.93
CA PHE A 48 1.67 -4.40 8.70
C PHE A 48 2.26 -3.19 9.43
N ALA A 49 2.58 -3.31 10.72
CA ALA A 49 3.15 -2.22 11.50
C ALA A 49 4.48 -1.72 10.92
N VAL A 50 5.40 -2.64 10.59
CA VAL A 50 6.70 -2.29 9.99
C VAL A 50 6.53 -1.62 8.63
N THR A 51 5.64 -2.15 7.79
CA THR A 51 5.42 -1.60 6.45
C THR A 51 4.73 -0.24 6.48
N VAL A 52 3.81 0.01 7.42
CA VAL A 52 3.21 1.34 7.62
C VAL A 52 4.26 2.37 8.04
N ILE A 53 5.10 2.04 9.01
CA ILE A 53 6.19 2.94 9.45
C ILE A 53 7.12 3.25 8.27
N TRP A 54 7.53 2.22 7.53
CA TRP A 54 8.37 2.38 6.34
C TRP A 54 7.71 3.26 5.27
N PHE A 55 6.43 3.01 4.99
CA PHE A 55 5.65 3.77 4.01
C PHE A 55 5.57 5.25 4.39
N VAL A 56 5.20 5.55 5.64
CA VAL A 56 5.13 6.93 6.14
C VAL A 56 6.49 7.61 6.06
N TYR A 57 7.57 6.93 6.45
CA TYR A 57 8.93 7.47 6.32
C TYR A 57 9.29 7.82 4.87
N GLN A 58 9.05 6.91 3.92
CA GLN A 58 9.31 7.17 2.50
C GLN A 58 8.45 8.31 1.95
N TRP A 59 7.21 8.42 2.41
CA TRP A 59 6.31 9.49 2.01
C TRP A 59 6.80 10.86 2.49
N LEU A 60 7.18 10.98 3.77
CA LEU A 60 7.77 12.19 4.34
C LEU A 60 9.07 12.57 3.62
N LYS A 61 9.94 11.59 3.34
CA LYS A 61 11.17 11.81 2.58
C LYS A 61 10.88 12.35 1.17
N LYS A 62 9.87 11.79 0.49
CA LYS A 62 9.44 12.25 -0.83
C LYS A 62 8.93 13.69 -0.80
N MET A 63 8.05 14.02 0.15
CA MET A 63 7.52 15.39 0.31
C MET A 63 8.64 16.40 0.56
N LYS A 64 9.63 16.06 1.40
CA LYS A 64 10.79 16.92 1.65
C LYS A 64 11.61 17.15 0.38
N SER A 65 11.87 16.09 -0.40
CA SER A 65 12.62 16.19 -1.65
C SER A 65 11.92 17.07 -2.70
N GLU A 66 10.60 16.96 -2.84
CA GLU A 66 9.81 17.76 -3.79
C GLU A 66 9.75 19.24 -3.39
N ASN A 67 9.77 19.54 -2.09
CA ASN A 67 9.83 20.91 -1.59
C ASN A 67 11.22 21.55 -1.75
N SER A 68 12.30 20.79 -1.52
CA SER A 68 13.67 21.31 -1.69
C SER A 68 14.07 21.56 -3.15
N SER A 69 13.45 20.90 -4.14
CA SER A 69 13.68 21.16 -5.57
C SER A 69 12.90 22.35 -6.14
N LYS A 70 12.06 23.01 -5.32
CA LYS A 70 11.24 24.16 -5.72
C LYS A 70 11.77 25.50 -5.17
N ILE A 71 12.88 25.49 -4.41
CA ILE A 71 13.59 26.68 -3.91
C ILE A 71 14.79 26.94 -4.80
#